data_AF-A0A5C6XNJ1-F1
#
_entry.id   AF-A0A5C6XNJ1-F1
#
_cell.length_a   1.000
_cell.length_b   1.000
_cell.length_c   1.000
_cell.angle_alpha   90.00
_cell.angle_beta   90.00
_cell.angle_gamma   90.00
#
_symmetry.space_group_name_H-M   'P 1'
#
loop_
_entity.id
_entity.type
_entity.pdbx_description
1 polymer ?
#
loop_
_entity_poly.entity_id
_entity_poly.type
_entity_poly.pdbx_seq_one_letter_code
_entity_poly.pdbx_strand_id
1 'polypeptide(L)' 'MATFEKGILGGFSGKVGNVVGARWRGENVMRSLLKRGNYTATAKQEEQRQKFKTLIGFLSPIVDVLNPYFGNPQGNL' A
#
# COMPACT_ATOMS: atom_id res chain seq x y z
N MET A 1 3.47 5.25 13.87
CA MET A 1 2.48 4.17 13.69
C MET A 1 2.43 3.43 15.00
N ALA A 2 1.25 3.28 15.60
CA ALA A 2 1.11 2.64 16.90
C ALA A 2 0.76 1.17 16.70
N THR A 3 1.44 0.26 17.40
CA THR A 3 1.05 -1.15 17.43
C THR A 3 -0.07 -1.33 18.44
N PHE A 4 -1.08 -2.14 18.08
CA PHE A 4 -2.19 -2.48 18.96
C PHE A 4 -2.03 -3.89 19.48
N GLU A 5 -1.88 -4.01 20.79
CA GLU A 5 -1.97 -5.28 21.50
C GLU A 5 -3.46 -5.65 21.64
N LYS A 6 -3.84 -6.85 21.21
CA LYS A 6 -5.24 -7.27 21.17
C LYS A 6 -5.86 -7.26 22.58
N GLY A 7 -6.87 -6.42 22.80
CA GLY A 7 -7.76 -6.51 23.97
C GLY A 7 -8.88 -7.54 23.78
N ILE A 8 -9.82 -7.61 24.74
CA ILE A 8 -10.94 -8.58 24.77
C ILE A 8 -11.80 -8.58 23.49
N LEU A 9 -11.91 -7.42 22.83
CA LEU A 9 -12.70 -7.25 21.60
C LEU A 9 -11.94 -7.61 20.31
N GLY A 10 -10.70 -8.07 20.41
CA GLY A 10 -9.86 -8.38 19.26
C GLY A 10 -9.34 -7.13 18.52
N GLY A 11 -8.72 -7.34 17.35
CA GLY A 11 -8.22 -6.26 16.49
C GLY A 11 -9.30 -5.75 15.54
N PHE A 12 -9.24 -4.48 15.17
CA PHE A 12 -10.10 -3.88 14.15
C PHE A 12 -9.34 -3.62 12.85
N SER A 13 -10.04 -3.73 11.72
CA SER A 13 -9.52 -3.51 10.37
C SER A 13 -10.40 -2.49 9.66
N GLY A 14 -9.80 -1.55 8.93
CA GLY A 14 -10.52 -0.49 8.24
C GLY A 14 -10.63 0.79 9.07
N LYS A 15 -11.50 1.71 8.61
CA LYS A 15 -11.65 3.05 9.18
C LYS A 15 -12.65 3.04 10.33
N VAL A 16 -12.23 3.49 11.51
CA VAL A 16 -13.08 3.72 12.68
C VAL A 16 -12.86 5.16 13.14
N GLY A 17 -13.79 6.05 12.78
CA GLY A 17 -13.67 7.49 13.05
C GLY A 17 -12.41 8.11 12.42
N ASN A 18 -11.57 8.72 13.26
CA ASN A 18 -10.30 9.34 12.88
C ASN A 18 -9.11 8.37 12.88
N VAL A 19 -9.33 7.08 13.16
CA VAL A 19 -8.28 6.05 13.21
C VAL A 19 -8.55 5.01 12.12
N VAL A 20 -7.48 4.47 11.55
CA VAL A 20 -7.53 3.35 10.62
C VAL A 20 -6.73 2.20 11.21
N GLY A 21 -7.39 1.06 11.39
CA GLY A 21 -6.75 -0.19 11.76
C GLY A 21 -6.28 -0.94 10.52
N ALA A 22 -5.07 -1.48 10.56
CA ALA A 22 -4.53 -2.33 9.52
C ALA A 22 -3.74 -3.49 10.16
N ARG A 23 -3.46 -4.52 9.36
CA ARG A 23 -2.54 -5.59 9.74
C ARG A 23 -1.25 -5.43 8.96
N TRP A 24 -0.14 -5.32 9.66
CA TRP A 24 1.18 -5.17 9.06
C TRP A 24 2.13 -6.23 9.61
N ARG A 25 2.69 -7.05 8.72
CA ARG A 25 3.64 -8.14 9.07
C ARG A 25 3.15 -9.05 10.22
N GLY A 26 1.84 -9.29 10.29
CA GLY A 26 1.23 -10.14 11.33
C GLY A 26 0.79 -9.39 12.60
N GLU A 27 1.19 -8.14 12.77
CA GLU A 27 0.80 -7.28 13.89
C GLU A 27 -0.39 -6.39 13.53
N ASN A 28 -1.24 -6.11 14.52
CA ASN A 28 -2.30 -5.12 14.35
C ASN A 28 -1.73 -3.74 14.64
N VAL A 29 -2.01 -2.80 13.75
CA VAL A 29 -1.40 -1.49 13.76
C VAL A 29 -2.47 -0.43 13.53
N MET A 30 -2.34 0.68 14.25
CA MET A 30 -3.18 1.84 14.12
C MET A 30 -2.42 3.01 13.54
N ARG A 31 -3.12 3.73 12.66
CA ARG A 31 -2.68 5.02 12.12
C ARG A 31 -3.82 6.02 12.24
N SER A 32 -3.47 7.28 12.48
CA SER A 32 -4.43 8.36 12.33
C SER A 32 -4.82 8.49 10.85
N LEU A 33 -6.06 8.89 10.63
CA LEU A 33 -6.49 9.37 9.34
C LEU A 33 -5.69 10.63 9.02
N LEU A 34 -5.12 10.69 7.82
CA LEU A 34 -4.45 11.90 7.37
C LEU A 34 -5.46 13.04 7.32
N LYS A 35 -5.10 14.19 7.88
CA LYS A 35 -5.86 15.42 7.68
C LYS A 35 -5.81 15.77 6.20
N ARG A 36 -6.97 15.94 5.57
CA ARG A 36 -7.05 16.35 4.16
C ARG A 36 -6.46 17.75 4.05
N GLY A 37 -5.40 17.90 3.26
CA GLY A 37 -4.72 19.17 3.03
C GLY A 37 -4.16 19.23 1.61
N ASN A 38 -3.85 20.43 1.14
CA ASN A 38 -3.20 20.66 -0.15
C ASN A 38 -1.70 20.35 -0.03
N TYR A 39 -1.35 19.07 -0.03
CA TYR A 39 0.04 18.65 0.04
C TYR A 39 0.66 18.65 -1.36
N THR A 40 1.53 19.62 -1.60
CA THR A 40 2.43 19.62 -2.76
C THR A 40 3.58 18.65 -2.50
N ALA A 41 3.84 17.76 -3.44
CA ALA A 41 4.97 16.85 -3.31
C ALA A 41 6.29 17.63 -3.27
N THR A 42 7.22 17.17 -2.45
CA THR A 42 8.59 17.70 -2.45
C THR A 42 9.35 17.21 -3.70
N ALA A 43 10.35 17.96 -4.17
CA ALA A 43 11.13 17.60 -5.35
C ALA A 43 11.69 16.16 -5.29
N LYS A 44 12.17 15.72 -4.12
CA LYS A 44 12.65 14.34 -3.91
C LYS A 44 11.55 13.30 -4.07
N GLN A 45 10.32 13.60 -3.65
CA GLN A 45 9.18 12.70 -3.83
C GLN A 45 8.77 12.62 -5.29
N GLU A 46 8.83 13.72 -6.04
CA GLU A 46 8.57 13.73 -7.48
C GLU A 46 9.62 12.91 -8.24
N GLU A 47 10.90 13.06 -7.91
CA GLU A 47 11.98 12.28 -8.50
C GLU A 47 11.76 10.77 -8.27
N GLN A 48 11.36 10.37 -7.06
CA GLN A 48 11.02 8.97 -6.77
C GLN A 48 9.84 8.48 -7.60
N ARG A 49 8.78 9.28 -7.73
CA ARG A 49 7.62 8.94 -8.57
C ARG A 49 8.03 8.77 -10.04
N GLN A 50 8.92 9.62 -10.55
CA GLN A 50 9.44 9.52 -11.92
C GLN A 50 10.25 8.23 -12.11
N LYS A 51 11.17 7.90 -11.19
CA LYS A 51 11.94 6.65 -11.22
C LYS A 51 11.03 5.42 -11.26
N PHE A 52 10.04 5.37 -10.38
CA PHE A 52 9.06 4.28 -10.36
C PHE A 52 8.21 4.23 -11.62
N LYS A 53 7.75 5.38 -12.12
CA LYS A 53 6.96 5.45 -13.37
C LYS A 53 7.75 4.88 -14.55
N THR A 54 9.02 5.24 -14.68
CA THR A 54 9.89 4.74 -15.75
C THR A 54 10.12 3.24 -15.63
N LEU A 55 10.44 2.74 -14.43
CA LEU A 55 10.67 1.31 -14.19
C LEU A 55 9.42 0.48 -14.49
N ILE A 56 8.27 0.87 -13.94
CA ILE A 56 7.00 0.16 -14.17
C ILE A 56 6.60 0.23 -15.64
N GLY A 57 6.74 1.39 -16.29
CA GLY A 57 6.45 1.54 -17.71
C GLY A 57 7.31 0.65 -18.59
N PHE A 58 8.57 0.42 -18.22
CA PHE A 58 9.46 -0.49 -18.92
C PHE A 58 9.14 -1.97 -18.65
N LEU A 59 8.80 -2.33 -17.40
CA LEU A 59 8.57 -3.72 -17.00
C LEU A 59 7.17 -4.23 -17.35
N SER A 60 6.15 -3.37 -17.39
CA SER A 60 4.76 -3.76 -17.63
C SER A 60 4.56 -4.56 -18.93
N PRO A 61 5.13 -4.18 -20.08
CA PRO A 61 4.97 -4.95 -21.32
C PRO A 61 5.64 -6.33 -21.28
N ILE A 62 6.68 -6.50 -20.46
CA ILE A 62 7.37 -7.78 -20.31
C ILE A 62 6.45 -8.79 -19.60
N VAL A 63 5.64 -8.32 -18.63
CA VAL A 63 4.68 -9.15 -17.91
C VAL A 63 3.62 -9.72 -18.87
N ASP A 64 3.17 -8.95 -19.85
CA ASP A 64 2.18 -9.41 -20.85
C ASP A 64 2.71 -10.57 -21.71
N VAL A 65 4.01 -10.58 -21.99
CA VAL A 65 4.68 -11.67 -22.73
C VAL A 65 4.93 -12.88 -21.82
N LEU A 66 5.22 -12.68 -20.54
CA LEU A 66 5.55 -13.77 -19.62
C LEU A 66 4.31 -14.52 -19.11
N ASN A 67 3.21 -13.82 -18.81
CA ASN A 67 2.00 -14.41 -18.22
C ASN A 67 1.40 -15.62 -18.99
N PRO A 68 1.40 -15.67 -20.34
CA PRO A 68 0.89 -16.82 -21.07
C PRO A 68 1.76 -18.08 -20.97
N TYR A 69 3.06 -17.93 -20.68
CA TYR A 69 4.04 -19.03 -20.74
C TYR A 69 4.62 -19.39 -19.38
N PHE A 70 4.58 -18.48 -18.40
CA PHE A 70 5.22 -18.63 -17.10
C PHE A 70 4.33 -18.10 -15.96
N GLY A 71 3.97 -18.98 -15.03
CA GLY A 71 3.33 -18.63 -13.75
C GLY A 71 1.90 -19.18 -13.60
N ASN A 72 1.51 -19.48 -12.35
CA ASN A 72 0.11 -19.67 -12.01
C ASN A 72 -0.59 -18.30 -12.01
N PRO A 73 -1.86 -18.19 -12.46
CA PRO A 73 -2.60 -16.93 -12.45
C PRO A 73 -2.67 -16.38 -11.02
N GLN A 74 -1.87 -15.36 -10.72
CA GLN A 74 -1.92 -14.67 -9.45
C GLN A 74 -3.07 -13.67 -9.48
N GLY A 75 -4.24 -14.12 -9.00
CA GLY A 75 -5.27 -13.28 -8.40
C GLY A 75 -6.00 -12.29 -9.33
N ASN A 76 -7.32 -12.42 -9.39
CA ASN A 76 -8.27 -11.53 -10.06
C ASN A 76 -7.85 -10.04 -9.99
N LEU A 77 -7.47 -9.50 -11.15
CA LEU A 77 -7.71 -8.11 -11.51
C LEU A 77 -9.09 -8.02 -12.17
#